data_AF-A0A975YKF9-F1
#
_entry.id   AF-A0A975YKF9-F1
#
_cell.length_a   1.000
_cell.length_b   1.000
_cell.length_c   1.000
_cell.angle_alpha   90.00
_cell.angle_beta   90.00
_cell.angle_gamma   90.00
#
_symmetry.space_group_name_H-M   'P 1'
#
loop_
_entity.id
_entity.type
_entity.pdbx_description
1 polymer ?
#
loop_
_entity_poly.entity_id
_entity_poly.type
_entity_poly.pdbx_seq_one_letter_code
_entity_poly.pdbx_strand_id
1 'polypeptide(L)'
;MDEEHEHTPGQLHGGLWLFDVTDPSTIKPISVWHLTERASPYVTTGDRFGAHQFQERMRDFCLYTAWFGGGLRVIDIADPERPTEVAWWLPEPPPGQRSPQANDVDLDGNGLIYVIDRNRGLSILERTA
;
A
#
# COMPACT_ATOMS: atom_id res chain seq x y z
N MET A 1 -4.20 -14.39 -5.73
CA MET A 1 -4.79 -13.57 -4.66
C MET A 1 -4.45 -12.13 -5.00
N ASP A 2 -5.40 -11.42 -5.58
CA ASP A 2 -5.35 -9.99 -5.90
C ASP A 2 -6.27 -9.22 -4.95
N GLU A 3 -6.25 -7.90 -4.98
CA GLU A 3 -6.99 -7.09 -4.01
C GLU A 3 -8.50 -6.99 -4.26
N GLU A 4 -9.00 -7.51 -5.38
CA GLU A 4 -10.41 -7.44 -5.76
C GLU A 4 -11.20 -8.72 -5.52
N HIS A 5 -10.54 -9.83 -5.15
CA HIS A 5 -11.23 -11.07 -4.83
C HIS A 5 -12.05 -11.00 -3.54
N GLU A 6 -13.11 -11.81 -3.45
CA GLU A 6 -13.82 -12.03 -2.19
C GLU A 6 -12.85 -12.61 -1.14
N HIS A 7 -12.66 -11.87 -0.05
CA HIS A 7 -11.78 -12.29 1.02
C HIS A 7 -12.40 -13.44 1.82
N THR A 8 -11.65 -14.53 1.98
CA THR A 8 -12.02 -15.61 2.90
C THR A 8 -11.28 -15.42 4.22
N PRO A 9 -11.99 -15.41 5.37
CA PRO A 9 -11.35 -15.28 6.68
C PRO A 9 -10.21 -16.28 6.89
N GLY A 10 -9.06 -15.80 7.36
CA GLY A 10 -7.85 -16.61 7.54
C GLY A 10 -6.92 -16.67 6.32
N GLN A 11 -7.33 -16.14 5.16
CA GLN A 11 -6.43 -15.92 4.03
C GLN A 11 -5.73 -14.56 4.14
N LEU A 12 -4.50 -14.48 3.63
CA LEU A 12 -3.81 -13.21 3.47
C LEU A 12 -4.51 -12.38 2.38
N HIS A 13 -4.60 -11.08 2.63
CA HIS A 13 -5.04 -10.10 1.63
C HIS A 13 -3.99 -9.93 0.53
N GLY A 14 -4.39 -9.29 -0.58
CA GLY A 14 -3.48 -8.90 -1.66
C GLY A 14 -2.23 -8.23 -1.10
N GLY A 15 -1.06 -8.75 -1.49
CA GLY A 15 0.25 -8.30 -1.02
C GLY A 15 1.06 -7.66 -2.14
N LEU A 16 2.20 -7.07 -1.77
CA LEU A 16 3.16 -6.52 -2.72
C LEU A 16 4.17 -7.60 -3.10
N TRP A 17 4.25 -7.92 -4.38
CA TRP A 17 5.23 -8.88 -4.90
C TRP A 17 6.46 -8.16 -5.46
N LEU A 18 7.64 -8.68 -5.12
CA LEU A 18 8.90 -8.25 -5.72
C LEU A 18 9.43 -9.35 -6.63
N PHE A 19 9.79 -8.99 -7.86
CA PHE A 19 10.31 -9.89 -8.87
C PHE A 19 11.66 -9.40 -9.39
N ASP A 20 12.58 -10.34 -9.63
CA ASP A 20 13.75 -10.11 -10.47
C ASP A 20 13.30 -10.21 -11.93
N VAL A 21 13.41 -9.10 -12.64
CA VAL A 21 13.09 -8.96 -14.07
C VAL A 21 14.34 -8.66 -14.91
N THR A 22 15.54 -8.90 -14.38
CA THR A 22 16.82 -8.68 -15.08
C THR A 22 16.88 -9.42 -16.41
N ASP A 23 16.31 -10.62 -16.45
CA ASP A 23 16.06 -11.39 -17.67
C ASP A 23 14.55 -11.58 -17.86
N PRO A 24 13.92 -10.87 -18.82
CA PRO A 24 12.49 -11.02 -19.10
C PRO A 24 12.07 -12.42 -19.57
N SER A 25 13.00 -13.26 -20.03
CA SER A 25 12.71 -14.66 -20.36
C SER A 25 12.68 -15.56 -19.12
N THR A 26 13.20 -15.06 -17.98
CA THR A 26 13.34 -15.78 -16.72
C THR A 26 13.01 -14.90 -15.52
N ILE A 27 11.76 -14.44 -15.41
CA ILE A 27 11.28 -13.66 -14.25
C ILE A 27 11.23 -14.54 -13.01
N LYS A 28 11.80 -14.08 -11.88
CA LYS A 28 11.84 -14.83 -10.63
C LYS A 28 11.16 -14.07 -9.49
N PRO A 29 10.26 -14.70 -8.70
CA PRO A 29 9.78 -14.08 -7.48
C PRO A 29 10.93 -14.00 -6.46
N ILE A 30 11.07 -12.84 -5.80
CA ILE A 30 12.06 -12.63 -4.73
C ILE A 30 11.38 -12.74 -3.37
N SER A 31 10.35 -11.92 -3.15
CA SER A 31 9.65 -11.83 -1.87
C SER A 31 8.21 -11.34 -2.06
N VAL A 32 7.40 -11.50 -1.00
CA VAL A 32 6.07 -10.92 -0.91
C VAL A 32 5.94 -10.21 0.43
N TRP A 33 5.50 -8.96 0.39
CA TRP A 33 5.21 -8.17 1.58
C TRP A 33 3.70 -8.08 1.81
N HIS A 34 3.25 -8.38 3.03
CA HIS A 34 1.86 -8.32 3.43
C HIS A 34 1.67 -7.41 4.63
N LEU A 35 0.58 -6.66 4.64
CA LEU A 35 0.12 -5.94 5.82
C LEU A 35 -0.77 -6.85 6.67
N THR A 36 -0.48 -6.91 7.97
CA THR A 36 -1.36 -7.60 8.92
C THR A 36 -2.69 -6.85 9.07
N GLU A 37 -3.80 -7.58 9.18
CA GLU A 37 -5.13 -7.02 9.50
C GLU A 37 -5.11 -6.16 10.77
N ARG A 38 -4.21 -6.46 11.72
CA ARG A 38 -4.05 -5.71 12.97
C ARG A 38 -3.54 -4.28 12.76
N ALA A 39 -3.05 -3.95 11.57
CA ALA A 39 -2.54 -2.62 11.23
C ALA A 39 -3.65 -1.62 10.87
N SER A 40 -4.92 -2.07 10.82
CA SER A 40 -6.08 -1.20 10.62
C SER A 40 -7.24 -1.60 11.53
N PRO A 41 -7.82 -0.66 12.30
CA PRO A 41 -9.02 -0.95 13.08
C PRO A 41 -10.27 -1.14 12.21
N TYR A 42 -10.20 -0.81 10.91
CA TYR A 42 -11.33 -0.86 9.98
C TYR A 42 -11.39 -2.15 9.17
N VAL A 43 -10.48 -3.10 9.37
CA VAL A 43 -10.44 -4.35 8.60
C VAL A 43 -11.73 -5.18 8.72
N THR A 44 -12.43 -5.08 9.85
CA THR A 44 -13.68 -5.80 10.11
C THR A 44 -14.91 -5.14 9.51
N THR A 45 -14.77 -4.01 8.81
CA THR A 45 -15.91 -3.29 8.19
C THR A 45 -16.47 -4.01 6.96
N GLY A 46 -15.71 -4.98 6.40
CA GLY A 46 -16.04 -5.67 5.17
C GLY A 46 -15.72 -4.87 3.91
N ASP A 47 -15.15 -3.67 4.04
CA ASP A 47 -14.60 -2.91 2.92
C ASP A 47 -13.25 -3.48 2.47
N ARG A 48 -12.76 -3.05 1.30
CA ARG A 48 -11.56 -3.64 0.68
C ARG A 48 -10.32 -3.42 1.56
N PHE A 49 -9.48 -4.43 1.64
CA PHE A 49 -8.19 -4.38 2.34
C PHE A 49 -7.16 -5.17 1.52
N GLY A 50 -5.99 -4.58 1.25
CA GLY A 50 -4.98 -5.19 0.39
C GLY A 50 -4.15 -4.13 -0.33
N ALA A 51 -2.96 -4.52 -0.80
CA ALA A 51 -2.14 -3.70 -1.69
C ALA A 51 -2.95 -3.34 -2.96
N HIS A 52 -2.94 -2.08 -3.39
CA HIS A 52 -3.70 -1.66 -4.57
C HIS A 52 -2.83 -0.99 -5.62
N GLN A 53 -2.36 0.24 -5.38
CA GLN A 53 -1.49 0.95 -6.32
C GLN A 53 -0.27 1.49 -5.60
N PHE A 54 0.89 1.32 -6.22
CA PHE A 54 2.16 1.88 -5.75
C PHE A 54 2.59 3.03 -6.66
N GLN A 55 3.43 3.92 -6.14
CA GLN A 55 3.96 5.04 -6.91
C GLN A 55 4.62 4.55 -8.21
N GLU A 56 4.27 5.17 -9.33
CA GLU A 56 4.82 4.76 -10.63
C GLU A 56 6.27 5.21 -10.82
N ARG A 57 6.68 6.28 -10.13
CA ARG A 57 7.97 6.94 -10.27
C ARG A 57 8.75 6.88 -8.96
N MET A 58 9.49 5.79 -8.77
CA MET A 58 10.41 5.66 -7.65
C MET A 58 11.61 6.60 -7.82
N ARG A 59 12.00 7.31 -6.74
CA ARG A 59 13.20 8.15 -6.70
C ARG A 59 14.33 7.53 -5.88
N ASP A 60 13.99 6.63 -4.98
CA ASP A 60 14.86 5.89 -4.09
C ASP A 60 14.26 4.49 -3.84
N PHE A 61 14.72 3.81 -2.80
CA PHE A 61 14.22 2.49 -2.39
C PHE A 61 12.98 2.53 -1.48
N CYS A 62 12.42 3.71 -1.17
CA CYS A 62 11.16 3.80 -0.45
C CYS A 62 9.99 3.71 -1.44
N LEU A 63 9.31 2.56 -1.47
CA LEU A 63 8.09 2.36 -2.23
C LEU A 63 6.87 2.86 -1.44
N TYR A 64 6.19 3.87 -1.97
CA TYR A 64 4.92 4.35 -1.45
C TYR A 64 3.80 3.57 -2.12
N THR A 65 2.86 3.04 -1.33
CA THR A 65 1.76 2.23 -1.84
C THR A 65 0.45 2.48 -1.07
N ALA A 66 -0.65 2.57 -1.81
CA ALA A 66 -1.99 2.62 -1.30
C ALA A 66 -2.48 1.20 -0.96
N TRP A 67 -3.04 1.05 0.23
CA TRP A 67 -3.50 -0.22 0.79
C TRP A 67 -4.99 -0.20 1.17
N PHE A 68 -5.89 0.40 0.39
CA PHE A 68 -7.32 0.52 0.74
C PHE A 68 -7.57 0.89 2.22
N GLY A 69 -8.27 0.04 2.99
CA GLY A 69 -8.51 0.20 4.43
C GLY A 69 -7.27 0.16 5.33
N GLY A 70 -6.11 -0.18 4.77
CA GLY A 70 -4.79 -0.05 5.35
C GLY A 70 -4.12 1.31 5.12
N GLY A 71 -4.68 2.23 4.32
CA GLY A 71 -4.12 3.57 4.13
C GLY A 71 -2.86 3.60 3.27
N LEU A 72 -2.03 4.62 3.44
CA LEU A 72 -0.71 4.73 2.80
C LEU A 72 0.32 3.89 3.57
N ARG A 73 1.14 3.15 2.84
CA ARG A 73 2.26 2.35 3.35
C ARG A 73 3.54 2.77 2.63
N VAL A 74 4.64 2.88 3.36
CA VAL A 74 5.96 3.22 2.81
C VAL A 74 6.92 2.10 3.17
N ILE A 75 7.38 1.37 2.16
CA ILE A 75 8.18 0.16 2.29
C ILE A 75 9.58 0.43 1.75
N ASP A 76 10.60 0.28 2.58
CA ASP A 76 11.99 0.23 2.11
C ASP A 76 12.23 -1.13 1.44
N ILE A 77 12.59 -1.09 0.16
CA ILE A 77 12.87 -2.25 -0.69
C ILE A 77 14.35 -2.31 -1.13
N ALA A 78 15.27 -1.63 -0.42
CA ALA A 78 16.69 -1.64 -0.74
C ALA A 78 17.31 -3.04 -0.67
N ASP A 79 16.83 -3.85 0.28
CA ASP A 79 17.02 -5.30 0.30
C ASP A 79 15.71 -5.97 -0.19
N PRO A 80 15.64 -6.42 -1.46
CA PRO A 80 14.41 -6.98 -2.02
C PRO A 80 14.04 -8.34 -1.40
N GLU A 81 14.95 -9.01 -0.69
CA GLU A 81 14.65 -10.23 0.07
C GLU A 81 13.98 -9.91 1.41
N ARG A 82 14.11 -8.67 1.91
CA ARG A 82 13.62 -8.24 3.23
C ARG A 82 12.94 -6.86 3.21
N PRO A 83 11.85 -6.67 2.44
CA PRO A 83 11.11 -5.41 2.46
C PRO A 83 10.62 -5.06 3.87
N THR A 84 10.81 -3.80 4.27
CA THR A 84 10.49 -3.34 5.64
C THR A 84 9.61 -2.08 5.59
N GLU A 85 8.50 -2.05 6.33
CA GLU A 85 7.70 -0.82 6.48
C GLU A 85 8.48 0.21 7.31
N VAL A 86 8.65 1.41 6.76
CA VAL A 86 9.39 2.51 7.39
C VAL A 86 8.53 3.72 7.71
N ALA A 87 7.31 3.80 7.15
CA ALA A 87 6.29 4.78 7.52
C ALA A 87 4.91 4.30 7.07
N TRP A 88 3.87 4.89 7.65
CA TRP A 88 2.48 4.69 7.25
C TRP A 88 1.66 5.93 7.56
N TRP A 89 0.51 6.05 6.88
CA TRP A 89 -0.50 7.04 7.22
C TRP A 89 -1.89 6.46 7.03
N LEU A 90 -2.70 6.50 8.08
CA LEU A 90 -4.07 5.98 8.10
C LEU A 90 -5.00 7.03 8.71
N PRO A 91 -5.83 7.70 7.89
CA PRO A 91 -6.80 8.65 8.42
C PRO A 91 -8.03 7.94 8.98
N GLU A 92 -8.77 8.64 9.84
CA GLU A 92 -10.14 8.25 10.17
C GLU A 92 -11.04 8.24 8.92
N PRO A 93 -12.10 7.42 8.86
CA PRO A 93 -13.09 7.48 7.80
C PRO A 93 -13.79 8.85 7.80
N PRO A 94 -14.12 9.44 6.63
CA PRO A 94 -14.97 10.62 6.57
C PRO A 94 -16.42 10.28 6.99
N PRO A 95 -17.25 11.29 7.35
CA PRO A 95 -18.62 11.05 7.79
C PRO A 95 -19.44 10.21 6.78
N GLY A 96 -20.13 9.18 7.30
CA GLY A 96 -20.94 8.28 6.49
C GLY A 96 -20.19 7.12 5.84
N GLN A 97 -18.88 7.00 6.06
CA GLN A 97 -18.05 5.90 5.56
C GLN A 97 -17.54 5.02 6.71
N ARG A 98 -17.32 3.73 6.44
CA ARG A 98 -16.89 2.77 7.48
C ARG A 98 -15.37 2.67 7.59
N SER A 99 -14.66 2.87 6.49
CA SER A 99 -13.20 2.81 6.40
C SER A 99 -12.65 3.94 5.50
N PRO A 100 -11.37 4.33 5.67
CA PRO A 100 -10.62 4.95 4.58
C PRO A 100 -10.43 3.93 3.45
N GLN A 101 -10.27 4.41 2.22
CA GLN A 101 -10.10 3.59 1.03
C GLN A 101 -9.01 4.21 0.14
N ALA A 102 -7.77 4.19 0.62
CA ALA A 102 -6.61 4.66 -0.15
C ALA A 102 -6.54 3.90 -1.48
N ASN A 103 -6.44 4.65 -2.57
CA ASN A 103 -6.56 4.11 -3.92
C ASN A 103 -5.32 4.34 -4.76
N ASP A 104 -4.66 5.48 -4.60
CA ASP A 104 -3.49 5.83 -5.40
C ASP A 104 -2.53 6.73 -4.63
N VAL A 105 -1.24 6.69 -5.01
CA VAL A 105 -0.19 7.53 -4.45
C VAL A 105 0.84 7.94 -5.48
N ASP A 106 1.24 9.21 -5.46
CA ASP A 106 2.39 9.71 -6.22
C ASP A 106 3.15 10.78 -5.44
N LEU A 107 4.39 11.06 -5.85
CA LEU A 107 5.26 12.05 -5.21
C LEU A 107 5.78 13.09 -6.20
N ASP A 108 5.83 14.35 -5.77
CA ASP A 108 6.47 15.41 -6.55
C ASP A 108 8.00 15.47 -6.33
N GLY A 109 8.66 16.46 -6.95
CA GLY A 109 10.09 16.68 -6.79
C GLY A 109 10.49 17.29 -5.44
N ASN A 110 9.54 17.80 -4.67
CA ASN A 110 9.76 18.38 -3.34
C ASN A 110 9.58 17.34 -2.22
N GLY A 111 9.16 16.10 -2.57
CA GLY A 111 8.88 15.05 -1.61
C GLY A 111 7.48 15.13 -1.01
N LEU A 112 6.58 15.94 -1.57
CA LEU A 112 5.17 15.93 -1.17
C LEU A 112 4.52 14.65 -1.68
N ILE A 113 3.76 14.00 -0.79
CA ILE A 113 3.09 12.73 -1.05
C ILE A 113 1.61 13.01 -1.29
N TYR A 114 1.11 12.65 -2.47
CA TYR A 114 -0.27 12.82 -2.88
C TYR A 114 -0.98 11.49 -2.74
N VAL A 115 -1.92 11.38 -1.80
CA VAL A 115 -2.72 10.15 -1.59
C VAL A 115 -4.15 10.42 -2.00
N ILE A 116 -4.67 9.66 -2.96
CA ILE A 116 -6.09 9.67 -3.31
C ILE A 116 -6.79 8.57 -2.55
N ASP A 117 -7.87 8.94 -1.86
CA ASP A 117 -8.76 8.04 -1.15
C ASP A 117 -10.16 8.12 -1.77
N ARG A 118 -10.79 6.97 -2.04
CA ARG A 118 -12.12 6.91 -2.70
C ARG A 118 -13.22 7.62 -1.92
N ASN A 119 -13.08 7.65 -0.60
CA ASN A 119 -14.07 8.14 0.35
C ASN A 119 -13.78 9.59 0.78
N ARG A 120 -12.49 9.99 0.84
CA ARG A 120 -12.03 11.29 1.36
C ARG A 120 -11.54 12.26 0.28
N GLY A 121 -11.18 11.78 -0.91
CA GLY A 121 -10.54 12.59 -1.95
C GLY A 121 -9.03 12.67 -1.77
N LEU A 122 -8.43 13.83 -2.09
CA LEU A 122 -6.98 14.02 -2.08
C LEU A 122 -6.46 14.47 -0.71
N SER A 123 -5.40 13.82 -0.25
CA SER A 123 -4.56 14.28 0.88
C SER A 123 -3.14 14.55 0.39
N ILE A 124 -2.55 15.65 0.86
CA ILE A 124 -1.15 16.00 0.58
C ILE A 124 -0.40 15.90 1.91
N LEU A 125 0.61 15.05 1.94
CA LEU A 125 1.36 14.71 3.14
C LEU A 125 2.84 15.07 2.95
N GLU A 126 3.53 15.24 4.06
CA GLU A 126 4.98 15.36 4.13
C GLU A 126 5.48 14.32 5.13
N ARG A 127 6.59 13.65 4.80
CA ARG A 127 7.20 12.67 5.70
C ARG A 127 7.92 13.40 6.82
N THR A 128 7.58 13.08 8.08
CA THR A 128 8.34 13.58 9.23
C THR A 128 9.72 12.92 9.27
N ALA A 129 10.73 13.70 9.69
CA ALA A 129 12.08 13.22 9.92
C ALA A 129 12.17 12.15 11.02
#